data_AF-A0AAP6ZS87-F1
#
_entry.id   AF-A0AAP6ZS87-F1
#
_cell.length_a   1.000
_cell.length_b   1.000
_cell.length_c   1.000
_cell.angle_alpha   90.00
_cell.angle_beta   90.00
_cell.angle_gamma   90.00
#
_symmetry.space_group_name_H-M   'P 1'
#
loop_
_entity.id
_entity.type
_entity.pdbx_description
1 polymer ?
#
loop_
_entity_poly.entity_id
_entity_poly.type
_entity_poly.pdbx_seq_one_letter_code
_entity_poly.pdbx_strand_id
1 'polypeptide(L)'
;MKSQSMNERIRALWNRCFQSLLARILLPISLITLLVIVATSMVNASFIKNVVNDIMVEDTHTAVRQIGKLVIQQGKDDPKAVLNLIAYKENSSSLLVKNGKVIARSGKGLTKETEGSLQPLITGEQNEVKLSDGLGGYAYAAKAGDYTVVAVSNYDDFDNSLASYNWLMLAVIISSLLAICGVTWVLVDRLFIKPIHKVSRAVEHIGSGDFSHQVGMTEQRKDIWGNVARSFTSMRVNLKGLVDHVVDTSENINTTSNDFAISSQETSKSSEQITISLQDISMGVDEQAKKLAEVGQMIEDVTMAIGEVDQTVKTITGEFTKANDKVVHGNDIVNETIGHMKQLSDNVEASTGMMNSLQQKSDKVGEILTIITDIAGQTNLLALNAAIEAARAGEHGRGFAVVADEVRKLADQSNQAALEIQQIIGEVQSETGNAAETMDKSNHFVQSAIQSVNETGDVFHAIVAMMQEISNLASMVEAIVQEVNISSQDMLERVQGVVAISEESASSVQSIAAATEEQNAVMEELASSAEEFKRMAMGLQESLTKFKF
;
A
#
# COMPACT_ATOMS: atom_id res chain seq x y z
N MET A 1 -0.70 9.73 41.30
CA MET A 1 -1.44 10.48 42.36
C MET A 1 -2.87 9.99 42.66
N LYS A 2 -3.42 8.93 42.04
CA LYS A 2 -4.79 8.42 42.34
C LYS A 2 -4.85 7.19 43.28
N SER A 3 -3.73 6.54 43.61
CA SER A 3 -3.72 5.32 44.44
C SER A 3 -3.80 5.59 45.96
N GLN A 4 -3.41 6.78 46.41
CA GLN A 4 -3.47 7.16 47.84
C GLN A 4 -4.92 7.28 48.36
N SER A 5 -5.87 7.70 47.51
CA SER A 5 -7.27 7.90 47.94
C SER A 5 -8.05 6.60 48.14
N MET A 6 -7.65 5.50 47.49
CA MET A 6 -8.33 4.21 47.61
C MET A 6 -7.94 3.47 48.89
N ASN A 7 -6.65 3.49 49.26
CA ASN A 7 -6.18 2.92 50.52
C ASN A 7 -6.72 3.67 51.74
N GLU A 8 -6.86 4.99 51.66
CA GLU A 8 -7.52 5.77 52.71
C GLU A 8 -9.02 5.45 52.83
N ARG A 9 -9.71 5.25 51.70
CA ARG A 9 -11.13 4.83 51.69
C ARG A 9 -11.33 3.41 52.22
N ILE A 10 -10.43 2.47 51.90
CA ILE A 10 -10.46 1.10 52.43
C ILE A 10 -10.15 1.12 53.94
N ARG A 11 -9.16 1.89 54.40
CA ARG A 11 -8.92 2.09 55.84
C ARG A 11 -10.11 2.73 56.55
N ALA A 12 -10.74 3.74 55.95
CA ALA A 12 -11.90 4.40 56.52
C ALA A 12 -13.11 3.45 56.59
N LEU A 13 -13.31 2.61 55.58
CA LEU A 13 -14.34 1.56 55.58
C LEU A 13 -14.03 0.47 56.60
N TRP A 14 -12.77 0.02 56.69
CA TRP A 14 -12.34 -0.97 57.67
C TRP A 14 -12.47 -0.43 59.09
N ASN A 15 -12.09 0.83 59.35
CA ASN A 15 -12.30 1.48 60.64
C ASN A 15 -13.79 1.69 60.96
N ARG A 16 -14.62 2.10 60.00
CA ARG A 16 -16.08 2.21 60.23
C ARG A 16 -16.71 0.84 60.47
N CYS A 17 -16.26 -0.20 59.78
CA CYS A 17 -16.76 -1.55 59.94
C CYS A 17 -16.31 -2.14 61.28
N PHE A 18 -15.05 -1.94 61.66
CA PHE A 18 -14.49 -2.34 62.94
C PHE A 18 -15.14 -1.59 64.10
N GLN A 19 -15.34 -0.27 64.00
CA GLN A 19 -16.07 0.52 64.99
C GLN A 19 -17.55 0.15 65.07
N SER A 20 -18.21 -0.14 63.94
CA SER A 20 -19.57 -0.70 63.91
C SER A 20 -19.65 -2.07 64.60
N LEU A 21 -18.64 -2.91 64.40
CA LEU A 21 -18.56 -4.25 65.00
C LEU A 21 -18.33 -4.16 66.51
N LEU A 22 -17.44 -3.26 66.94
CA LEU A 22 -17.19 -2.96 68.34
C LEU A 22 -18.45 -2.38 69.01
N ALA A 23 -19.14 -1.46 68.33
CA ALA A 23 -20.33 -0.80 68.88
C ALA A 23 -21.59 -1.67 68.90
N ARG A 24 -21.80 -2.54 67.91
CA ARG A 24 -23.03 -3.35 67.80
C ARG A 24 -22.95 -4.70 68.50
N ILE A 25 -21.74 -5.22 68.75
CA ILE A 25 -21.56 -6.55 69.31
C ILE A 25 -20.83 -6.44 70.66
N LEU A 26 -19.62 -5.87 70.69
CA LEU A 26 -18.82 -5.83 71.91
C LEU A 26 -19.41 -4.94 73.00
N LEU A 27 -19.98 -3.78 72.64
CA LEU A 27 -20.61 -2.86 73.58
C LEU A 27 -21.84 -3.47 74.29
N PRO A 28 -22.85 -4.04 73.61
CA PRO A 28 -23.96 -4.67 74.30
C PRO A 28 -23.55 -5.93 75.07
N ILE A 29 -22.60 -6.72 74.57
CA ILE A 29 -22.09 -7.88 75.32
C ILE A 29 -21.39 -7.45 76.60
N SER A 30 -20.50 -6.45 76.53
CA SER A 30 -19.79 -5.96 77.71
C SER A 30 -20.75 -5.33 78.73
N LEU A 31 -21.75 -4.57 78.26
CA LEU A 31 -22.78 -3.98 79.10
C LEU A 31 -23.64 -5.05 79.79
N ILE A 32 -24.05 -6.09 79.07
CA ILE A 32 -24.81 -7.23 79.61
C ILE A 32 -23.97 -7.99 80.64
N THR A 33 -22.69 -8.26 80.35
CA THR A 33 -21.80 -8.94 81.32
C THR A 33 -21.59 -8.11 82.58
N LEU A 34 -21.42 -6.79 82.46
CA LEU A 34 -21.28 -5.89 83.60
C LEU A 34 -22.56 -5.84 84.44
N LEU A 35 -23.73 -5.76 83.79
CA LEU A 35 -25.04 -5.78 84.44
C LEU A 35 -25.28 -7.07 85.22
N VAL A 36 -24.95 -8.22 84.62
CA VAL A 36 -25.07 -9.53 85.27
C VAL A 36 -24.16 -9.60 86.50
N ILE A 37 -22.89 -9.21 86.38
CA ILE A 37 -21.91 -9.24 87.48
C ILE A 37 -22.36 -8.35 88.65
N VAL A 38 -22.76 -7.10 88.38
CA VAL A 38 -23.20 -6.14 89.40
C VAL A 38 -24.48 -6.61 90.10
N ALA A 39 -25.46 -7.10 89.35
CA ALA A 39 -26.70 -7.62 89.90
C ALA A 39 -26.48 -8.85 90.80
N THR A 40 -25.61 -9.79 90.40
CA THR A 40 -25.28 -10.96 91.22
C THR A 40 -24.49 -10.61 92.49
N SER A 41 -23.67 -9.55 92.47
CA SER A 41 -22.86 -9.15 93.63
C SER A 41 -23.69 -8.45 94.72
N MET A 42 -24.57 -7.51 94.35
CA MET A 42 -25.37 -6.75 95.35
C MET A 42 -26.41 -7.61 96.07
N VAL A 43 -27.05 -8.56 95.37
CA VAL A 43 -28.02 -9.47 95.99
C VAL A 43 -27.35 -10.41 97.00
N ASN A 44 -26.05 -10.70 96.82
CA ASN A 44 -25.32 -11.69 97.60
C ASN A 44 -25.02 -11.24 99.04
N ALA A 45 -24.50 -10.03 99.21
CA ALA A 45 -24.03 -9.56 100.52
C ALA A 45 -25.19 -9.32 101.51
N SER A 46 -26.34 -8.83 101.04
CA SER A 46 -27.48 -8.55 101.92
C SER A 46 -28.25 -9.80 102.31
N PHE A 47 -28.39 -10.78 101.40
CA PHE A 47 -29.16 -11.98 101.66
C PHE A 47 -28.46 -12.90 102.68
N ILE A 48 -27.16 -13.13 102.51
CA ILE A 48 -26.38 -14.01 103.38
C ILE A 48 -26.35 -13.49 104.83
N LYS A 49 -26.15 -12.19 105.03
CA LYS A 49 -26.10 -11.59 106.37
C LYS A 49 -27.42 -11.75 107.13
N ASN A 50 -28.56 -11.61 106.45
CA ASN A 50 -29.87 -11.75 107.07
C ASN A 50 -30.16 -13.20 107.45
N VAL A 51 -29.85 -14.16 106.58
CA VAL A 51 -30.06 -15.59 106.85
C VAL A 51 -29.25 -16.08 108.05
N VAL A 52 -27.97 -15.69 108.16
CA VAL A 52 -27.12 -16.10 109.29
C VAL A 52 -27.65 -15.55 110.62
N ASN A 53 -28.10 -14.29 110.63
CA ASN A 53 -28.66 -13.67 111.82
C ASN A 53 -29.97 -14.36 112.28
N ASP A 54 -30.85 -14.73 111.34
CA ASP A 54 -32.11 -15.40 111.67
C ASP A 54 -31.88 -16.82 112.24
N ILE A 55 -31.00 -17.60 111.61
CA ILE A 55 -30.66 -18.95 112.08
C ILE A 55 -29.99 -18.87 113.46
N MET A 56 -29.07 -17.91 113.67
CA MET A 56 -28.38 -17.75 114.95
C MET A 56 -29.34 -17.43 116.09
N VAL A 57 -30.32 -16.55 115.87
CA VAL A 57 -31.34 -16.22 116.87
C VAL A 57 -32.15 -17.47 117.24
N GLU A 58 -32.65 -18.19 116.24
CA GLU A 58 -33.49 -19.38 116.46
C GLU A 58 -32.74 -20.50 117.20
N ASP A 59 -31.48 -20.77 116.84
CA ASP A 59 -30.64 -21.76 117.52
C ASP A 59 -30.38 -21.38 118.98
N THR A 60 -30.14 -20.10 119.26
CA THR A 60 -29.88 -19.61 120.63
C THR A 60 -31.13 -19.78 121.52
N HIS A 61 -32.31 -19.44 120.99
CA HIS A 61 -33.59 -19.66 121.69
C HIS A 61 -33.83 -21.14 121.97
N THR A 62 -33.55 -21.99 120.98
CA THR A 62 -33.72 -23.44 121.10
C THR A 62 -32.78 -24.03 122.13
N ALA A 63 -31.51 -23.59 122.15
CA ALA A 63 -30.53 -23.97 123.16
C ALA A 63 -31.04 -23.60 124.56
N VAL A 64 -31.43 -22.35 124.81
CA VAL A 64 -31.96 -21.93 126.13
C VAL A 64 -33.15 -22.78 126.57
N ARG A 65 -34.08 -23.12 125.65
CA ARG A 65 -35.22 -23.99 125.97
C ARG A 65 -34.80 -25.42 126.33
N GLN A 66 -33.87 -26.01 125.60
CA GLN A 66 -33.36 -27.36 125.89
C GLN A 66 -32.62 -27.37 127.23
N ILE A 67 -31.78 -26.36 127.46
CA ILE A 67 -31.04 -26.18 128.70
C ILE A 67 -32.00 -25.99 129.88
N GLY A 68 -33.03 -25.14 129.71
CA GLY A 68 -34.06 -24.92 130.73
C GLY A 68 -34.81 -26.20 131.11
N LYS A 69 -35.11 -27.08 130.13
CA LYS A 69 -35.73 -28.39 130.42
C LYS A 69 -34.80 -29.29 131.24
N LEU A 70 -33.51 -29.34 130.90
CA LEU A 70 -32.52 -30.13 131.63
C LEU A 70 -32.35 -29.63 133.08
N VAL A 71 -32.34 -28.32 133.30
CA VAL A 71 -32.26 -27.71 134.63
C VAL A 71 -33.49 -28.07 135.48
N ILE A 72 -34.70 -28.11 134.90
CA ILE A 72 -35.92 -28.50 135.64
C ILE A 72 -35.93 -30.00 135.96
N GLN A 73 -35.46 -30.86 135.05
CA GLN A 73 -35.50 -32.32 135.23
C GLN A 73 -34.42 -32.87 136.17
N GLN A 74 -33.20 -32.32 136.15
CA GLN A 74 -32.04 -32.87 136.88
C GLN A 74 -31.42 -31.91 137.90
N GLY A 75 -31.81 -30.63 137.92
CA GLY A 75 -31.13 -29.58 138.69
C GLY A 75 -31.51 -29.43 140.17
N LYS A 76 -32.37 -30.29 140.74
CA LYS A 76 -32.75 -30.18 142.16
C LYS A 76 -31.64 -30.63 143.14
N ASP A 77 -30.76 -31.54 142.73
CA ASP A 77 -29.73 -32.12 143.60
C ASP A 77 -28.30 -31.59 143.32
N ASP A 78 -27.97 -31.20 142.08
CA ASP A 78 -26.73 -30.45 141.75
C ASP A 78 -26.93 -29.54 140.50
N PRO A 79 -27.20 -28.24 140.70
CA PRO A 79 -27.40 -27.29 139.59
C PRO A 79 -26.15 -27.09 138.72
N LYS A 80 -24.94 -27.37 139.22
CA LYS A 80 -23.69 -27.15 138.47
C LYS A 80 -23.37 -28.29 137.51
N ALA A 81 -23.78 -29.52 137.82
CA ALA A 81 -23.59 -30.67 136.94
C ALA A 81 -24.31 -30.51 135.59
N VAL A 82 -25.45 -29.81 135.58
CA VAL A 82 -26.27 -29.58 134.38
C VAL A 82 -25.58 -28.64 133.38
N LEU A 83 -24.81 -27.64 133.82
CA LEU A 83 -24.14 -26.70 132.89
C LEU A 83 -22.99 -27.29 132.08
N ASN A 84 -22.26 -28.26 132.65
CA ASN A 84 -21.14 -28.87 131.91
C ASN A 84 -21.61 -29.81 130.79
N LEU A 85 -22.92 -30.11 130.70
CA LEU A 85 -23.55 -30.88 129.63
C LEU A 85 -24.18 -30.02 128.52
N ILE A 86 -23.98 -28.70 128.55
CA ILE A 86 -24.90 -27.73 127.93
C ILE A 86 -24.24 -26.71 126.96
N ALA A 87 -22.94 -26.85 126.67
CA ALA A 87 -22.35 -26.16 125.51
C ALA A 87 -22.87 -26.81 124.20
N TYR A 88 -23.78 -26.13 123.49
CA TYR A 88 -24.45 -26.70 122.30
C TYR A 88 -23.63 -26.56 121.00
N LYS A 89 -22.71 -25.59 120.90
CA LYS A 89 -21.69 -25.53 119.83
C LYS A 89 -20.34 -25.05 120.36
N GLU A 90 -19.33 -25.16 119.50
CA GLU A 90 -17.92 -25.03 119.86
C GLU A 90 -17.54 -23.66 120.42
N ASN A 91 -18.14 -22.58 119.91
CA ASN A 91 -17.90 -21.21 120.37
C ASN A 91 -19.10 -20.60 121.13
N SER A 92 -20.08 -21.42 121.52
CA SER A 92 -21.22 -20.96 122.33
C SER A 92 -20.92 -21.03 123.82
N SER A 93 -21.61 -20.18 124.57
CA SER A 93 -21.42 -20.00 126.00
C SER A 93 -22.77 -19.99 126.73
N SER A 94 -22.82 -20.48 127.96
CA SER A 94 -24.04 -20.52 128.76
C SER A 94 -23.81 -20.20 130.23
N LEU A 95 -24.79 -19.54 130.84
CA LEU A 95 -24.81 -19.14 132.25
C LEU A 95 -26.08 -19.66 132.92
N LEU A 96 -25.95 -19.98 134.19
CA LEU A 96 -27.09 -20.23 135.06
C LEU A 96 -27.06 -19.23 136.20
N VAL A 97 -28.17 -18.55 136.41
CA VAL A 97 -28.32 -17.44 137.35
C VAL A 97 -29.41 -17.79 138.34
N LYS A 98 -29.19 -17.57 139.64
CA LYS A 98 -30.22 -17.69 140.70
C LYS A 98 -30.20 -16.42 141.54
N ASN A 99 -31.35 -15.80 141.72
CA ASN A 99 -31.50 -14.54 142.49
C ASN A 99 -30.49 -13.45 142.08
N GLY A 100 -30.32 -13.23 140.76
CA GLY A 100 -29.43 -12.20 140.22
C GLY A 100 -27.93 -12.47 140.38
N LYS A 101 -27.53 -13.68 140.83
CA LYS A 101 -26.13 -14.10 140.89
C LYS A 101 -25.87 -15.30 140.00
N VAL A 102 -24.81 -15.23 139.21
CA VAL A 102 -24.31 -16.35 138.40
C VAL A 102 -23.84 -17.44 139.34
N ILE A 103 -24.41 -18.63 139.20
CA ILE A 103 -24.08 -19.80 140.02
C ILE A 103 -23.20 -20.80 139.27
N ALA A 104 -23.24 -20.81 137.94
CA ALA A 104 -22.34 -21.57 137.09
C ALA A 104 -22.29 -20.99 135.68
N ARG A 105 -21.18 -21.31 135.00
CA ARG A 105 -20.84 -20.89 133.63
C ARG A 105 -20.20 -22.05 132.88
N SER A 106 -20.46 -22.16 131.59
CA SER A 106 -19.91 -23.19 130.70
C SER A 106 -19.74 -22.63 129.28
N GLY A 107 -18.67 -23.02 128.60
CA GLY A 107 -18.34 -22.56 127.24
C GLY A 107 -17.11 -21.64 127.15
N LYS A 108 -16.64 -21.43 125.91
CA LYS A 108 -15.46 -20.60 125.59
C LYS A 108 -15.83 -19.11 125.64
N GLY A 109 -14.95 -18.29 126.21
CA GLY A 109 -15.04 -16.82 126.18
C GLY A 109 -15.62 -16.16 127.43
N LEU A 110 -16.20 -16.90 128.38
CA LEU A 110 -16.80 -16.36 129.61
C LEU A 110 -15.76 -16.01 130.71
N THR A 111 -15.18 -14.81 130.65
CA THR A 111 -14.36 -14.20 131.72
C THR A 111 -15.16 -13.17 132.53
N LYS A 112 -14.66 -12.79 133.73
CA LYS A 112 -15.31 -11.75 134.58
C LYS A 112 -15.50 -10.40 133.88
N GLU A 113 -14.63 -10.05 132.93
CA GLU A 113 -14.77 -8.82 132.12
C GLU A 113 -15.96 -8.92 131.16
N THR A 114 -16.24 -10.11 130.68
CA THR A 114 -17.21 -10.34 129.60
C THR A 114 -18.63 -10.63 130.11
N GLU A 115 -18.77 -10.95 131.40
CA GLU A 115 -20.08 -10.97 132.10
C GLU A 115 -20.72 -9.57 132.15
N GLY A 116 -19.92 -8.49 132.01
CA GLY A 116 -20.43 -7.12 131.94
C GLY A 116 -21.46 -6.93 130.82
N SER A 117 -21.20 -7.49 129.63
CA SER A 117 -22.12 -7.40 128.47
C SER A 117 -23.35 -8.30 128.62
N LEU A 118 -23.37 -9.20 129.61
CA LEU A 118 -24.48 -10.11 129.91
C LEU A 118 -25.24 -9.69 131.19
N GLN A 119 -24.81 -8.63 131.88
CA GLN A 119 -25.49 -8.10 133.06
C GLN A 119 -27.00 -7.87 132.86
N PRO A 120 -27.48 -7.30 131.73
CA PRO A 120 -28.92 -7.09 131.51
C PRO A 120 -29.73 -8.40 131.54
N LEU A 121 -29.12 -9.51 131.12
CA LEU A 121 -29.72 -10.85 131.13
C LEU A 121 -29.63 -11.51 132.52
N ILE A 122 -28.58 -11.19 133.29
CA ILE A 122 -28.34 -11.73 134.64
C ILE A 122 -29.24 -11.05 135.68
N THR A 123 -29.44 -9.73 135.58
CA THR A 123 -30.34 -8.96 136.46
C THR A 123 -31.82 -9.15 136.11
N GLY A 124 -32.10 -9.63 134.89
CA GLY A 124 -33.47 -9.83 134.39
C GLY A 124 -34.11 -8.56 133.82
N GLU A 125 -33.32 -7.52 133.50
CA GLU A 125 -33.80 -6.33 132.78
C GLU A 125 -34.19 -6.64 131.33
N GLN A 126 -33.48 -7.58 130.70
CA GLN A 126 -33.75 -8.02 129.34
C GLN A 126 -33.69 -9.55 129.23
N ASN A 127 -34.40 -10.09 128.24
CA ASN A 127 -34.35 -11.52 127.91
C ASN A 127 -33.48 -11.80 126.69
N GLU A 128 -33.09 -10.79 125.92
CA GLU A 128 -32.21 -10.96 124.76
C GLU A 128 -31.28 -9.76 124.61
N VAL A 129 -30.05 -10.01 124.15
CA VAL A 129 -29.05 -8.97 123.85
C VAL A 129 -28.30 -9.38 122.59
N LYS A 130 -28.19 -8.46 121.62
CA LYS A 130 -27.22 -8.60 120.52
C LYS A 130 -25.86 -8.17 121.04
N LEU A 131 -24.90 -9.08 120.98
CA LEU A 131 -23.54 -8.83 121.42
C LEU A 131 -22.72 -8.36 120.21
N SER A 132 -22.00 -7.26 120.40
CA SER A 132 -21.06 -6.68 119.43
C SER A 132 -19.61 -7.03 119.74
N ASP A 133 -19.40 -7.70 120.86
CA ASP A 133 -18.12 -7.92 121.49
C ASP A 133 -17.74 -9.39 121.22
N GLY A 134 -16.44 -9.71 121.13
CA GLY A 134 -15.92 -11.03 120.69
C GLY A 134 -16.37 -12.27 121.48
N LEU A 135 -17.38 -12.16 122.34
CA LEU A 135 -18.11 -13.23 123.00
C LEU A 135 -19.17 -13.92 122.15
N GLY A 136 -19.75 -13.23 121.16
CA GLY A 136 -20.81 -13.81 120.34
C GLY A 136 -21.64 -12.76 119.62
N GLY A 137 -22.56 -13.21 118.75
CA GLY A 137 -23.46 -12.33 118.00
C GLY A 137 -24.82 -12.12 118.66
N TYR A 138 -25.30 -13.10 119.44
CA TYR A 138 -26.63 -13.03 120.06
C TYR A 138 -26.70 -13.85 121.34
N ALA A 139 -27.33 -13.29 122.37
CA ALA A 139 -27.54 -13.91 123.67
C ALA A 139 -29.01 -13.87 124.06
N TYR A 140 -29.51 -14.96 124.64
CA TYR A 140 -30.90 -15.09 125.09
C TYR A 140 -30.96 -15.67 126.50
N ALA A 141 -31.93 -15.22 127.29
CA ALA A 141 -32.16 -15.65 128.65
C ALA A 141 -33.63 -16.02 128.90
N ALA A 142 -33.86 -17.13 129.60
CA ALA A 142 -35.19 -17.55 130.02
C ALA A 142 -35.20 -18.18 131.41
N LYS A 143 -36.30 -17.98 132.15
CA LYS A 143 -36.49 -18.51 133.50
C LYS A 143 -36.93 -19.98 133.46
N ALA A 144 -36.21 -20.83 134.17
CA ALA A 144 -36.44 -22.26 134.34
C ALA A 144 -36.51 -22.59 135.84
N GLY A 145 -37.71 -22.55 136.43
CA GLY A 145 -37.91 -22.69 137.87
C GLY A 145 -37.33 -21.51 138.65
N ASP A 146 -36.47 -21.81 139.64
CA ASP A 146 -35.75 -20.80 140.43
C ASP A 146 -34.49 -20.25 139.71
N TYR A 147 -34.19 -20.75 138.52
CA TYR A 147 -32.98 -20.41 137.76
C TYR A 147 -33.32 -19.62 136.50
N THR A 148 -32.43 -18.75 136.05
CA THR A 148 -32.44 -18.16 134.71
C THR A 148 -31.28 -18.74 133.93
N VAL A 149 -31.59 -19.34 132.78
CA VAL A 149 -30.61 -19.86 131.83
C VAL A 149 -30.31 -18.76 130.82
N VAL A 150 -29.04 -18.45 130.61
CA VAL A 150 -28.58 -17.59 129.51
C VAL A 150 -27.76 -18.44 128.55
N ALA A 151 -28.02 -18.36 127.25
CA ALA A 151 -27.14 -18.91 126.22
C ALA A 151 -26.69 -17.81 125.27
N VAL A 152 -25.47 -17.94 124.77
CA VAL A 152 -24.77 -17.00 123.89
C VAL A 152 -24.28 -17.78 122.68
N SER A 153 -24.63 -17.33 121.48
CA SER A 153 -24.19 -17.90 120.21
C SER A 153 -23.26 -16.95 119.46
N ASN A 154 -22.26 -17.50 118.78
CA ASN A 154 -21.25 -16.75 118.02
C ASN A 154 -21.47 -16.91 116.50
N TYR A 155 -21.20 -15.85 115.72
CA TYR A 155 -21.26 -15.86 114.26
C TYR A 155 -20.29 -16.89 113.65
N ASP A 156 -19.15 -17.13 114.29
CA ASP A 156 -18.12 -18.06 113.80
C ASP A 156 -18.64 -19.52 113.71
N ASP A 157 -19.64 -19.90 114.52
CA ASP A 157 -20.25 -21.22 114.47
C ASP A 157 -21.14 -21.45 113.22
N PHE A 158 -21.35 -20.41 112.39
CA PHE A 158 -22.20 -20.45 111.19
C PHE A 158 -21.42 -20.37 109.86
N ASP A 159 -20.10 -20.23 109.90
CA ASP A 159 -19.24 -20.07 108.71
C ASP A 159 -19.32 -21.28 107.75
N ASN A 160 -19.44 -22.50 108.28
CA ASN A 160 -19.59 -23.71 107.46
C ASN A 160 -20.92 -23.75 106.67
N SER A 161 -21.95 -23.01 107.11
CA SER A 161 -23.20 -22.89 106.34
C SER A 161 -23.09 -21.94 105.15
N LEU A 162 -22.11 -21.02 105.13
CA LEU A 162 -21.85 -20.13 103.99
C LEU A 162 -21.14 -20.84 102.82
N ALA A 163 -20.32 -21.86 103.08
CA ALA A 163 -19.50 -22.52 102.06
C ALA A 163 -20.33 -23.20 100.94
N SER A 164 -21.52 -23.69 101.26
CA SER A 164 -22.40 -24.37 100.29
C SER A 164 -23.05 -23.40 99.28
N TYR A 165 -23.26 -22.12 99.67
CA TYR A 165 -23.86 -21.10 98.79
C TYR A 165 -22.87 -20.55 97.76
N ASN A 166 -21.58 -20.46 98.12
CA ASN A 166 -20.52 -19.98 97.21
C ASN A 166 -20.36 -20.89 95.97
N TRP A 167 -20.53 -22.20 96.11
CA TRP A 167 -20.41 -23.15 94.99
C TRP A 167 -21.59 -23.07 94.00
N LEU A 168 -22.82 -22.90 94.50
CA LEU A 168 -24.01 -22.78 93.66
C LEU A 168 -23.97 -21.48 92.84
N MET A 169 -23.44 -20.40 93.42
CA MET A 169 -23.24 -19.13 92.71
C MET A 169 -22.24 -19.24 91.55
N LEU A 170 -21.11 -19.90 91.78
CA LEU A 170 -20.04 -20.02 90.79
C LEU A 170 -20.53 -20.77 89.54
N ALA A 171 -21.42 -21.75 89.72
CA ALA A 171 -22.07 -22.46 88.61
C ALA A 171 -22.99 -21.57 87.75
N VAL A 172 -23.77 -20.67 88.37
CA VAL A 172 -24.69 -19.77 87.63
C VAL A 172 -23.91 -18.77 86.77
N ILE A 173 -22.85 -18.17 87.32
CA ILE A 173 -22.01 -17.21 86.59
C ILE A 173 -21.36 -17.89 85.38
N ILE A 174 -20.79 -19.09 85.54
CA ILE A 174 -20.18 -19.86 84.45
C ILE A 174 -21.21 -20.19 83.36
N SER A 175 -22.42 -20.63 83.74
CA SER A 175 -23.47 -20.99 82.78
C SER A 175 -23.92 -19.80 81.92
N SER A 176 -24.03 -18.61 82.52
CA SER A 176 -24.41 -17.37 81.82
C SER A 176 -23.33 -16.91 80.83
N LEU A 177 -22.05 -17.02 81.20
CA LEU A 177 -20.91 -16.75 80.33
C LEU A 177 -20.87 -17.69 79.13
N LEU A 178 -21.10 -18.99 79.34
CA LEU A 178 -21.14 -19.99 78.26
C LEU A 178 -22.29 -19.72 77.27
N ALA A 179 -23.47 -19.32 77.74
CA ALA A 179 -24.59 -18.99 76.87
C ALA A 179 -24.28 -17.77 75.99
N ILE A 180 -23.68 -16.72 76.56
CA ILE A 180 -23.28 -15.51 75.82
C ILE A 180 -22.19 -15.85 74.79
N CYS A 181 -21.19 -16.67 75.14
CA CYS A 181 -20.18 -17.14 74.20
C CYS A 181 -20.79 -17.95 73.04
N GLY A 182 -21.78 -18.81 73.32
CA GLY A 182 -22.46 -19.61 72.29
C GLY A 182 -23.24 -18.75 71.29
N VAL A 183 -24.04 -17.79 71.78
CA VAL A 183 -24.83 -16.88 70.93
C VAL A 183 -23.92 -16.01 70.07
N THR A 184 -22.84 -15.48 70.65
CA THR A 184 -21.89 -14.62 69.93
C THR A 184 -21.13 -15.38 68.85
N TRP A 185 -20.73 -16.63 69.12
CA TRP A 185 -20.16 -17.53 68.11
C TRP A 185 -21.09 -17.73 66.91
N VAL A 186 -22.37 -18.04 67.15
CA VAL A 186 -23.35 -18.27 66.08
C VAL A 186 -23.60 -17.01 65.25
N LEU A 187 -23.66 -15.83 65.89
CA LEU A 187 -23.83 -14.56 65.18
C LEU A 187 -22.62 -14.22 64.32
N VAL A 188 -21.40 -14.40 64.83
CA VAL A 188 -20.16 -14.16 64.06
C VAL A 188 -20.06 -15.13 62.88
N ASP A 189 -20.35 -16.42 63.10
CA ASP A 189 -20.33 -17.44 62.04
C ASP A 189 -21.28 -17.08 60.89
N ARG A 190 -22.54 -16.76 61.21
CA ARG A 190 -23.57 -16.52 60.19
C ARG A 190 -23.45 -15.16 59.51
N LEU A 191 -23.08 -14.11 60.24
CA LEU A 191 -23.07 -12.74 59.71
C LEU A 191 -21.74 -12.36 59.04
N PHE A 192 -20.64 -13.02 59.38
CA PHE A 192 -19.31 -12.67 58.86
C PHE A 192 -18.58 -13.86 58.25
N ILE A 193 -18.37 -14.96 59.00
CA ILE A 193 -17.51 -16.07 58.54
C ILE A 193 -18.07 -16.71 57.26
N LYS A 194 -19.36 -17.07 57.24
CA LYS A 194 -19.99 -17.70 56.06
C LYS A 194 -19.99 -16.81 54.81
N PRO A 195 -20.39 -15.52 54.88
CA PRO A 195 -20.20 -14.56 53.79
C PRO A 195 -18.77 -14.46 53.27
N ILE A 196 -17.78 -14.39 54.17
CA ILE A 196 -16.36 -14.33 53.78
C ILE A 196 -15.96 -15.57 52.98
N HIS A 197 -16.33 -16.78 53.44
CA HIS A 197 -16.02 -18.02 52.71
C HIS A 197 -16.70 -18.10 51.34
N LYS A 198 -17.88 -17.48 51.17
CA LYS A 198 -18.56 -17.43 49.88
C LYS A 198 -17.85 -16.49 48.90
N VAL A 199 -17.41 -15.31 49.37
CA VAL A 199 -16.62 -14.38 48.56
C VAL A 199 -15.25 -14.98 48.25
N SER A 200 -14.59 -15.59 49.24
CA SER A 200 -13.29 -16.25 49.07
C SER A 200 -13.35 -17.32 47.97
N ARG A 201 -14.35 -18.21 48.02
CA ARG A 201 -14.54 -19.23 46.98
C ARG A 201 -14.83 -18.62 45.61
N ALA A 202 -15.66 -17.58 45.55
CA ALA A 202 -15.95 -16.91 44.27
C ALA A 202 -14.70 -16.23 43.68
N VAL A 203 -13.86 -15.62 44.53
CA VAL A 203 -12.56 -15.05 44.12
C VAL A 203 -11.57 -16.14 43.70
N GLU A 204 -11.57 -17.29 44.36
CA GLU A 204 -10.77 -18.46 43.99
C GLU A 204 -11.17 -19.00 42.61
N HIS A 205 -12.47 -19.10 42.32
CA HIS A 205 -12.96 -19.45 40.98
C HIS A 205 -12.50 -18.43 39.93
N ILE A 206 -12.64 -17.13 40.16
CA ILE A 206 -12.11 -16.08 39.25
C ILE A 206 -10.58 -16.18 39.09
N GLY A 207 -9.86 -16.44 40.18
CA GLY A 207 -8.41 -16.62 40.17
C GLY A 207 -7.96 -17.84 39.34
N SER A 208 -8.80 -18.87 39.27
CA SER A 208 -8.60 -20.04 38.40
C SER A 208 -9.07 -19.82 36.94
N GLY A 209 -9.63 -18.65 36.64
CA GLY A 209 -10.18 -18.32 35.32
C GLY A 209 -11.61 -18.79 35.07
N ASP A 210 -12.34 -19.25 36.10
CA ASP A 210 -13.74 -19.65 36.00
C ASP A 210 -14.67 -18.51 36.45
N PHE A 211 -15.25 -17.83 35.47
CA PHE A 211 -16.20 -16.74 35.61
C PHE A 211 -17.67 -17.18 35.55
N SER A 212 -17.94 -18.49 35.41
CA SER A 212 -19.31 -19.01 35.36
C SER A 212 -20.02 -18.95 36.71
N HIS A 213 -19.25 -18.88 37.80
CA HIS A 213 -19.77 -18.91 39.17
C HIS A 213 -20.19 -17.52 39.66
N GLN A 214 -21.42 -17.44 40.18
CA GLN A 214 -21.92 -16.26 40.88
C GLN A 214 -21.50 -16.30 42.35
N VAL A 215 -21.32 -15.13 42.99
CA VAL A 215 -21.22 -15.07 44.45
C VAL A 215 -22.54 -15.59 45.02
N GLY A 216 -22.49 -16.66 45.82
CA GLY A 216 -23.67 -17.30 46.44
C GLY A 216 -24.37 -16.45 47.51
N MET A 217 -24.55 -15.16 47.25
CA MET A 217 -25.10 -14.14 48.13
C MET A 217 -26.02 -13.23 47.32
N THR A 218 -27.15 -12.85 47.91
CA THR A 218 -28.14 -12.01 47.22
C THR A 218 -27.64 -10.58 47.05
N GLU A 219 -27.62 -10.10 45.82
CA GLU A 219 -27.24 -8.71 45.48
C GLU A 219 -28.20 -7.67 46.03
N GLN A 220 -29.44 -8.04 46.34
CA GLN A 220 -30.48 -7.13 46.88
C GLN A 220 -30.28 -6.79 48.36
N ARG A 221 -29.26 -7.36 49.02
CA ARG A 221 -28.92 -7.00 50.40
C ARG A 221 -28.53 -5.53 50.48
N LYS A 222 -29.02 -4.85 51.53
CA LYS A 222 -28.72 -3.44 51.83
C LYS A 222 -27.53 -3.26 52.79
N ASP A 223 -26.80 -4.33 53.07
CA ASP A 223 -25.63 -4.34 53.95
C ASP A 223 -24.31 -4.36 53.16
N ILE A 224 -23.18 -4.39 53.89
CA ILE A 224 -21.83 -4.45 53.31
C ILE A 224 -21.66 -5.61 52.32
N TRP A 225 -22.35 -6.72 52.57
CA TRP A 225 -22.24 -7.93 51.78
C TRP A 225 -23.00 -7.83 50.46
N GLY A 226 -24.11 -7.09 50.43
CA GLY A 226 -24.78 -6.73 49.17
C GLY A 226 -23.92 -5.83 48.28
N ASN A 227 -23.16 -4.88 48.86
CA ASN A 227 -22.19 -4.09 48.11
C ASN A 227 -21.08 -4.96 47.53
N VAL A 228 -20.50 -5.88 48.33
CA VAL A 228 -19.46 -6.80 47.87
C VAL A 228 -19.97 -7.71 46.75
N ALA A 229 -21.20 -8.25 46.87
CA ALA A 229 -21.81 -9.06 45.83
C ALA A 229 -21.96 -8.28 44.51
N ARG A 230 -22.52 -7.06 44.55
CA ARG A 230 -22.65 -6.20 43.35
C ARG A 230 -21.30 -5.83 42.74
N SER A 231 -20.32 -5.45 43.55
CA SER A 231 -18.97 -5.14 43.08
C SER A 231 -18.28 -6.35 42.45
N PHE A 232 -18.46 -7.54 43.01
CA PHE A 232 -17.96 -8.78 42.43
C PHE A 232 -18.64 -9.10 41.10
N THR A 233 -19.96 -9.00 41.02
CA THR A 233 -20.70 -9.19 39.76
C THR A 233 -20.24 -8.22 38.69
N SER A 234 -20.06 -6.94 39.03
CA SER A 234 -19.53 -5.95 38.08
C SER A 234 -18.11 -6.29 37.60
N MET A 235 -17.22 -6.71 38.50
CA MET A 235 -15.87 -7.15 38.14
C MET A 235 -15.92 -8.35 37.20
N ARG A 236 -16.75 -9.37 37.49
CA ARG A 236 -16.94 -10.55 36.65
C ARG A 236 -17.44 -10.20 35.25
N VAL A 237 -18.47 -9.34 35.15
CA VAL A 237 -19.01 -8.89 33.87
C VAL A 237 -17.97 -8.09 33.06
N ASN A 238 -17.23 -7.20 33.70
CA ASN A 238 -16.19 -6.42 33.02
C ASN A 238 -15.02 -7.29 32.54
N LEU A 239 -14.59 -8.27 33.36
CA LEU A 239 -13.55 -9.22 32.97
C LEU A 239 -14.01 -10.15 31.83
N LYS A 240 -15.27 -10.61 31.87
CA LYS A 240 -15.89 -11.32 30.76
C LYS A 240 -15.90 -10.48 29.48
N GLY A 241 -16.40 -9.25 29.56
CA GLY A 241 -16.42 -8.34 28.40
C GLY A 241 -15.03 -8.06 27.83
N LEU A 242 -14.00 -7.96 28.69
CA LEU A 242 -12.62 -7.83 28.24
C LEU A 242 -12.14 -9.07 27.50
N VAL A 243 -12.39 -10.28 28.04
CA VAL A 243 -11.99 -11.52 27.37
C VAL A 243 -12.74 -11.72 26.05
N ASP A 244 -14.05 -11.52 26.03
CA ASP A 244 -14.86 -11.59 24.81
C ASP A 244 -14.29 -10.61 23.75
N HIS A 245 -13.94 -9.37 24.12
CA HIS A 245 -13.35 -8.40 23.20
C HIS A 245 -11.95 -8.79 22.68
N VAL A 246 -11.11 -9.42 23.51
CA VAL A 246 -9.80 -9.92 23.07
C VAL A 246 -9.95 -11.14 22.16
N VAL A 247 -10.93 -12.01 22.39
CA VAL A 247 -11.27 -13.13 21.48
C VAL A 247 -11.67 -12.57 20.11
N ASP A 248 -12.65 -11.66 20.07
CA ASP A 248 -13.11 -11.05 18.81
C ASP A 248 -11.98 -10.34 18.05
N THR A 249 -11.11 -9.63 18.78
CA THR A 249 -9.95 -8.94 18.18
C THR A 249 -8.91 -9.93 17.65
N SER A 250 -8.68 -11.04 18.37
CA SER A 250 -7.74 -12.09 17.92
C SER A 250 -8.27 -12.79 16.66
N GLU A 251 -9.57 -13.07 16.58
CA GLU A 251 -10.20 -13.65 15.38
C GLU A 251 -10.10 -12.71 14.17
N ASN A 252 -10.32 -11.40 14.38
CA ASN A 252 -10.14 -10.39 13.33
C ASN A 252 -8.69 -10.28 12.87
N ILE A 253 -7.71 -10.32 13.79
CA ILE A 253 -6.28 -10.33 13.43
C ILE A 253 -5.97 -11.59 12.61
N ASN A 254 -6.41 -12.77 13.05
CA ASN A 254 -6.19 -14.02 12.33
C ASN A 254 -6.74 -13.99 10.90
N THR A 255 -7.95 -13.46 10.71
CA THR A 255 -8.58 -13.31 9.39
C THR A 255 -7.82 -12.30 8.53
N THR A 256 -7.52 -11.11 9.06
CA THR A 256 -6.80 -10.06 8.33
C THR A 256 -5.39 -10.50 7.94
N SER A 257 -4.70 -11.23 8.82
CA SER A 257 -3.39 -11.84 8.54
C SER A 257 -3.47 -12.84 7.38
N ASN A 258 -4.51 -13.69 7.36
CA ASN A 258 -4.71 -14.61 6.25
C ASN A 258 -4.95 -13.87 4.93
N ASP A 259 -5.75 -12.81 4.95
CA ASP A 259 -6.02 -11.97 3.77
C ASP A 259 -4.75 -11.26 3.27
N PHE A 260 -3.90 -10.77 4.18
CA PHE A 260 -2.59 -10.22 3.84
C PHE A 260 -1.66 -11.26 3.23
N ALA A 261 -1.57 -12.47 3.77
CA ALA A 261 -0.76 -13.53 3.20
C ALA A 261 -1.21 -13.89 1.76
N ILE A 262 -2.52 -13.98 1.54
CA ILE A 262 -3.08 -14.22 0.19
C ILE A 262 -2.75 -13.06 -0.75
N SER A 263 -2.97 -11.81 -0.31
CA SER A 263 -2.74 -10.61 -1.12
C SER A 263 -1.27 -10.43 -1.48
N SER A 264 -0.34 -10.72 -0.55
CA SER A 264 1.10 -10.76 -0.80
C SER A 264 1.46 -11.79 -1.86
N GLN A 265 0.90 -12.99 -1.75
CA GLN A 265 1.17 -14.07 -2.70
C GLN A 265 0.65 -13.75 -4.12
N GLU A 266 -0.52 -13.14 -4.22
CA GLU A 266 -1.11 -12.70 -5.49
C GLU A 266 -0.31 -11.54 -6.11
N THR A 267 0.12 -10.59 -5.29
CA THR A 267 0.98 -9.49 -5.74
C THR A 267 2.33 -10.02 -6.22
N SER A 268 2.95 -10.98 -5.51
CA SER A 268 4.21 -11.59 -5.92
C SER A 268 4.10 -12.33 -7.26
N LYS A 269 3.00 -13.06 -7.50
CA LYS A 269 2.72 -13.67 -8.81
C LYS A 269 2.56 -12.62 -9.92
N SER A 270 1.91 -11.50 -9.61
CA SER A 270 1.75 -10.40 -10.56
C SER A 270 3.10 -9.76 -10.89
N SER A 271 3.98 -9.60 -9.90
CA SER A 271 5.36 -9.14 -10.10
C SER A 271 6.17 -10.11 -10.96
N GLU A 272 6.02 -11.42 -10.77
CA GLU A 272 6.67 -12.43 -11.63
C GLU A 272 6.22 -12.29 -13.10
N GLN A 273 4.93 -12.05 -13.33
CA GLN A 273 4.40 -11.79 -14.67
C GLN A 273 4.94 -10.47 -15.26
N ILE A 274 5.13 -9.44 -14.43
CA ILE A 274 5.79 -8.19 -14.84
C ILE A 274 7.23 -8.48 -15.25
N THR A 275 7.99 -9.28 -14.49
CA THR A 275 9.36 -9.67 -14.84
C THR A 275 9.43 -10.37 -16.19
N ILE A 276 8.53 -11.31 -16.48
CA ILE A 276 8.46 -11.98 -17.79
C ILE A 276 8.20 -10.95 -18.90
N SER A 277 7.25 -10.03 -18.68
CA SER A 277 6.92 -8.99 -19.66
C SER A 277 8.09 -8.04 -19.90
N LEU A 278 8.86 -7.71 -18.86
CA LEU A 278 10.08 -6.89 -18.98
C LEU A 278 11.16 -7.60 -19.77
N GLN A 279 11.29 -8.91 -19.65
CA GLN A 279 12.22 -9.70 -20.46
C GLN A 279 11.85 -9.66 -21.94
N ASP A 280 10.56 -9.81 -22.26
CA ASP A 280 10.06 -9.68 -23.63
C ASP A 280 10.30 -8.28 -24.19
N ILE A 281 10.04 -7.22 -23.40
CA ILE A 281 10.33 -5.84 -23.80
C ILE A 281 11.83 -5.64 -24.03
N SER A 282 12.69 -6.15 -23.14
CA SER A 282 14.14 -6.07 -23.30
C SER A 282 14.62 -6.71 -24.60
N MET A 283 14.10 -7.91 -24.93
CA MET A 283 14.41 -8.57 -26.20
C MET A 283 13.91 -7.76 -27.40
N GLY A 284 12.72 -7.15 -27.30
CA GLY A 284 12.18 -6.27 -28.32
C GLY A 284 13.02 -5.02 -28.56
N VAL A 285 13.57 -4.42 -27.50
CA VAL A 285 14.47 -3.25 -27.59
C VAL A 285 15.78 -3.63 -28.26
N ASP A 286 16.38 -4.78 -27.93
CA ASP A 286 17.60 -5.27 -28.59
C ASP A 286 17.36 -5.56 -30.07
N GLU A 287 16.24 -6.19 -30.42
CA GLU A 287 15.88 -6.46 -31.82
C GLU A 287 15.63 -5.15 -32.59
N GLN A 288 14.97 -4.18 -31.95
CA GLN A 288 14.78 -2.84 -32.52
C GLN A 288 16.11 -2.15 -32.79
N ALA A 289 17.07 -2.19 -31.86
CA ALA A 289 18.39 -1.61 -32.05
C ALA A 289 19.12 -2.24 -33.26
N LYS A 290 19.05 -3.57 -33.41
CA LYS A 290 19.62 -4.26 -34.57
C LYS A 290 18.95 -3.84 -35.88
N LYS A 291 17.62 -3.75 -35.90
CA LYS A 291 16.86 -3.33 -37.09
C LYS A 291 17.16 -1.88 -37.48
N LEU A 292 17.35 -0.99 -36.52
CA LEU A 292 17.74 0.39 -36.79
C LEU A 292 19.15 0.49 -37.37
N ALA A 293 20.09 -0.35 -36.92
CA ALA A 293 21.41 -0.43 -37.54
C ALA A 293 21.33 -0.91 -39.01
N GLU A 294 20.49 -1.91 -39.29
CA GLU A 294 20.23 -2.37 -40.67
C GLU A 294 19.63 -1.24 -41.54
N VAL A 295 18.69 -0.46 -41.01
CA VAL A 295 18.11 0.70 -41.71
C VAL A 295 19.16 1.80 -41.93
N GLY A 296 20.01 2.08 -40.95
CA GLY A 296 21.12 3.02 -41.11
C GLY A 296 22.04 2.64 -42.26
N GLN A 297 22.41 1.36 -42.37
CA GLN A 297 23.21 0.86 -43.50
C GLN A 297 22.48 1.01 -44.84
N MET A 298 21.19 0.69 -44.90
CA MET A 298 20.40 0.87 -46.13
C MET A 298 20.35 2.34 -46.58
N ILE A 299 20.27 3.29 -45.65
CA ILE A 299 20.31 4.73 -45.98
C ILE A 299 21.68 5.13 -46.54
N GLU A 300 22.77 4.59 -45.99
CA GLU A 300 24.12 4.80 -46.51
C GLU A 300 24.28 4.24 -47.94
N ASP A 301 23.77 3.03 -48.18
CA ASP A 301 23.76 2.40 -49.51
C ASP A 301 22.98 3.24 -50.53
N VAL A 302 21.81 3.77 -50.15
CA VAL A 302 21.02 4.69 -50.99
C VAL A 302 21.80 5.97 -51.28
N THR A 303 22.50 6.51 -50.28
CA THR A 303 23.30 7.74 -50.42
C THR A 303 24.50 7.54 -51.35
N MET A 304 25.14 6.37 -51.33
CA MET A 304 26.17 6.02 -52.30
C MET A 304 25.60 5.87 -53.71
N ALA A 305 24.50 5.12 -53.85
CA ALA A 305 23.86 4.88 -55.14
C ALA A 305 23.38 6.19 -55.80
N ILE A 306 22.79 7.11 -55.02
CA ILE A 306 22.36 8.41 -55.56
C ILE A 306 23.55 9.30 -55.93
N GLY A 307 24.69 9.17 -55.24
CA GLY A 307 25.95 9.81 -55.64
C GLY A 307 26.47 9.30 -56.98
N GLU A 308 26.35 8.01 -57.27
CA GLU A 308 26.68 7.45 -58.59
C GLU A 308 25.73 7.96 -59.69
N VAL A 309 24.44 8.09 -59.38
CA VAL A 309 23.45 8.69 -60.30
C VAL A 309 23.80 10.14 -60.61
N ASP A 310 24.13 10.96 -59.59
CA ASP A 310 24.57 12.35 -59.77
C ASP A 310 25.76 12.46 -60.74
N GLN A 311 26.77 11.62 -60.53
CA GLN A 311 27.97 11.59 -61.38
C GLN A 311 27.64 11.16 -62.81
N THR A 312 26.75 10.17 -62.96
CA THR A 312 26.30 9.68 -64.27
C THR A 312 25.54 10.76 -65.03
N VAL A 313 24.64 11.49 -64.36
CA VAL A 313 23.89 12.61 -64.96
C VAL A 313 24.85 13.71 -65.43
N LYS A 314 25.83 14.08 -64.61
CA LYS A 314 26.87 15.07 -65.01
C LYS A 314 27.64 14.63 -66.25
N THR A 315 28.04 13.36 -66.32
CA THR A 315 28.73 12.82 -67.51
C THR A 315 27.83 12.86 -68.73
N ILE A 316 26.57 12.47 -68.59
CA ILE A 316 25.57 12.48 -69.66
C ILE A 316 25.33 13.90 -70.17
N THR A 317 25.12 14.88 -69.29
CA THR A 317 24.96 16.30 -69.65
C THR A 317 26.18 16.84 -70.41
N GLY A 318 27.39 16.44 -70.01
CA GLY A 318 28.63 16.79 -70.70
C GLY A 318 28.71 16.20 -72.11
N GLU A 319 28.35 14.93 -72.29
CA GLU A 319 28.32 14.29 -73.62
C GLU A 319 27.22 14.87 -74.52
N PHE A 320 26.05 15.19 -73.97
CA PHE A 320 24.99 15.85 -74.73
C PHE A 320 25.40 17.25 -75.17
N THR A 321 26.09 18.02 -74.34
CA THR A 321 26.62 19.33 -74.75
C THR A 321 27.55 19.19 -75.96
N LYS A 322 28.50 18.24 -75.92
CA LYS A 322 29.41 17.97 -77.05
C LYS A 322 28.68 17.51 -78.32
N ALA A 323 27.66 16.66 -78.17
CA ALA A 323 26.86 16.20 -79.29
C ALA A 323 26.02 17.34 -79.89
N ASN A 324 25.49 18.24 -79.07
CA ASN A 324 24.76 19.42 -79.53
C ASN A 324 25.66 20.33 -80.37
N ASP A 325 26.90 20.59 -79.93
CA ASP A 325 27.87 21.37 -80.70
C ASP A 325 28.14 20.75 -82.08
N LYS A 326 28.28 19.41 -82.16
CA LYS A 326 28.47 18.70 -83.43
C LYS A 326 27.25 18.80 -84.35
N VAL A 327 26.04 18.74 -83.80
CA VAL A 327 24.80 18.84 -84.56
C VAL A 327 24.60 20.26 -85.08
N VAL A 328 24.86 21.28 -84.26
CA VAL A 328 24.84 22.70 -84.67
C VAL A 328 25.85 22.93 -85.79
N HIS A 329 27.09 22.46 -85.62
CA HIS A 329 28.10 22.57 -86.67
C HIS A 329 27.70 21.82 -87.96
N GLY A 330 27.08 20.64 -87.83
CA GLY A 330 26.52 19.90 -88.97
C GLY A 330 25.44 20.69 -89.71
N ASN A 331 24.56 21.38 -88.98
CA ASN A 331 23.53 22.25 -89.57
C ASN A 331 24.15 23.44 -90.32
N ASP A 332 25.23 24.03 -89.79
CA ASP A 332 25.96 25.10 -90.48
C ASP A 332 26.56 24.61 -91.82
N ILE A 333 27.15 23.42 -91.83
CA ILE A 333 27.69 22.79 -93.06
C ILE A 333 26.57 22.53 -94.08
N VAL A 334 25.39 22.08 -93.63
CA VAL A 334 24.23 21.88 -94.50
C VAL A 334 23.80 23.21 -95.13
N ASN A 335 23.68 24.27 -94.34
CA ASN A 335 23.33 25.61 -94.83
C ASN A 335 24.34 26.15 -95.85
N GLU A 336 25.63 25.96 -95.61
CA GLU A 336 26.69 26.29 -96.55
C GLU A 336 26.56 25.49 -97.86
N THR A 337 26.26 24.18 -97.75
CA THR A 337 26.08 23.28 -98.90
C THR A 337 24.87 23.69 -99.74
N ILE A 338 23.76 24.13 -99.13
CA ILE A 338 22.61 24.70 -99.85
C ILE A 338 23.04 25.94 -100.64
N GLY A 339 23.86 26.81 -100.04
CA GLY A 339 24.44 27.97 -100.71
C GLY A 339 25.27 27.59 -101.94
N HIS A 340 26.16 26.60 -101.81
CA HIS A 340 26.95 26.08 -102.93
C HIS A 340 26.08 25.44 -104.03
N MET A 341 25.04 24.70 -103.67
CA MET A 341 24.12 24.10 -104.65
C MET A 341 23.31 25.15 -105.40
N LYS A 342 22.94 26.26 -104.74
CA LYS A 342 22.28 27.38 -105.41
C LYS A 342 23.20 28.05 -106.43
N GLN A 343 24.46 28.31 -106.07
CA GLN A 343 25.46 28.80 -107.01
C GLN A 343 25.70 27.85 -108.19
N LEU A 344 25.70 26.53 -107.92
CA LEU A 344 25.80 25.53 -108.97
C LEU A 344 24.60 25.57 -109.91
N SER A 345 23.39 25.72 -109.38
CA SER A 345 22.16 25.91 -110.18
C SER A 345 22.28 27.12 -111.10
N ASP A 346 22.72 28.27 -110.57
CA ASP A 346 22.91 29.50 -111.35
C ASP A 346 23.94 29.29 -112.49
N ASN A 347 25.03 28.56 -112.22
CA ASN A 347 26.07 28.25 -113.22
C ASN A 347 25.58 27.29 -114.32
N VAL A 348 24.75 26.31 -113.98
CA VAL A 348 24.13 25.39 -114.95
C VAL A 348 23.12 26.14 -115.82
N GLU A 349 22.32 27.04 -115.23
CA GLU A 349 21.38 27.89 -115.96
C GLU A 349 22.11 28.83 -116.94
N ALA A 350 23.18 29.49 -116.48
CA ALA A 350 24.03 30.31 -117.34
C ALA A 350 24.65 29.51 -118.50
N SER A 351 25.12 28.29 -118.22
CA SER A 351 25.67 27.38 -119.24
C SER A 351 24.63 26.96 -120.27
N THR A 352 23.41 26.67 -119.83
CA THR A 352 22.26 26.39 -120.71
C THR A 352 21.97 27.57 -121.63
N GLY A 353 21.99 28.80 -121.09
CA GLY A 353 21.85 30.03 -121.88
C GLY A 353 22.95 30.20 -122.93
N MET A 354 24.19 29.88 -122.60
CA MET A 354 25.31 29.91 -123.55
C MET A 354 25.15 28.87 -124.67
N MET A 355 24.72 27.64 -124.37
CA MET A 355 24.44 26.61 -125.37
C MET A 355 23.32 27.03 -126.32
N ASN A 356 22.24 27.61 -125.81
CA ASN A 356 21.14 28.14 -126.63
C ASN A 356 21.62 29.26 -127.57
N SER A 357 22.49 30.15 -127.09
CA SER A 357 23.09 31.20 -127.91
C SER A 357 24.00 30.64 -129.01
N LEU A 358 24.79 29.61 -128.69
CA LEU A 358 25.66 28.93 -129.65
C LEU A 358 24.85 28.19 -130.72
N GLN A 359 23.76 27.53 -130.33
CA GLN A 359 22.83 26.88 -131.26
C GLN A 359 22.26 27.91 -132.26
N GLN A 360 21.73 29.03 -131.76
CA GLN A 360 21.17 30.09 -132.60
C GLN A 360 22.20 30.70 -133.57
N LYS A 361 23.44 30.90 -133.10
CA LYS A 361 24.53 31.39 -133.96
C LYS A 361 24.92 30.35 -135.03
N SER A 362 24.96 29.07 -134.67
CA SER A 362 25.28 27.98 -135.60
C SER A 362 24.20 27.83 -136.67
N ASP A 363 22.92 27.93 -136.29
CA ASP A 363 21.79 27.97 -137.23
C ASP A 363 21.93 29.12 -138.24
N LYS A 364 22.32 30.31 -137.74
CA LYS A 364 22.55 31.48 -138.60
C LYS A 364 23.72 31.30 -139.56
N VAL A 365 24.80 30.64 -139.12
CA VAL A 365 25.92 30.30 -140.00
C VAL A 365 25.48 29.29 -141.06
N GLY A 366 24.65 28.29 -140.70
CA GLY A 366 24.06 27.35 -141.64
C GLY A 366 23.21 28.03 -142.73
N GLU A 367 22.39 29.02 -142.37
CA GLU A 367 21.65 29.85 -143.32
C GLU A 367 22.59 30.60 -144.29
N ILE A 368 23.67 31.20 -143.77
CA ILE A 368 24.65 31.94 -144.57
C ILE A 368 25.38 31.01 -145.54
N LEU A 369 25.77 29.81 -145.10
CA LEU A 369 26.43 28.83 -145.95
C LEU A 369 25.54 28.35 -147.10
N THR A 370 24.24 28.21 -146.87
CA THR A 370 23.27 27.90 -147.93
C THR A 370 23.29 29.00 -149.00
N ILE A 371 23.27 30.28 -148.60
CA ILE A 371 23.36 31.42 -149.52
C ILE A 371 24.70 31.42 -150.28
N ILE A 372 25.82 31.13 -149.62
CA ILE A 372 27.14 31.07 -150.27
C ILE A 372 27.19 29.95 -151.31
N THR A 373 26.64 28.77 -150.97
CA THR A 373 26.53 27.62 -151.87
C THR A 373 25.69 27.97 -153.10
N ASP A 374 24.57 28.66 -152.91
CA ASP A 374 23.73 29.16 -154.00
C ASP A 374 24.46 30.19 -154.88
N ILE A 375 25.19 31.15 -154.28
CA ILE A 375 26.00 32.14 -155.03
C ILE A 375 27.13 31.45 -155.79
N ALA A 376 27.82 30.50 -155.19
CA ALA A 376 28.88 29.73 -155.84
C ALA A 376 28.32 28.93 -157.02
N GLY A 377 27.16 28.29 -156.86
CA GLY A 377 26.43 27.61 -157.94
C GLY A 377 26.04 28.54 -159.08
N GLN A 378 25.49 29.73 -158.77
CA GLN A 378 25.17 30.76 -159.76
C GLN A 378 26.43 31.29 -160.47
N THR A 379 27.52 31.51 -159.74
CA THR A 379 28.80 31.98 -160.27
C THR A 379 29.43 30.95 -161.19
N ASN A 380 29.34 29.66 -160.83
CA ASN A 380 29.77 28.54 -161.67
C ASN A 380 29.00 28.48 -162.98
N LEU A 381 27.67 28.65 -162.93
CA LEU A 381 26.80 28.73 -164.12
C LEU A 381 27.11 29.96 -165.00
N LEU A 382 27.33 31.13 -164.39
CA LEU A 382 27.72 32.36 -165.10
C LEU A 382 29.08 32.20 -165.78
N ALA A 383 30.05 31.64 -165.08
CA ALA A 383 31.40 31.40 -165.58
C ALA A 383 31.41 30.35 -166.70
N LEU A 384 30.61 29.28 -166.58
CA LEU A 384 30.41 28.29 -167.64
C LEU A 384 29.80 28.93 -168.90
N ASN A 385 28.76 29.76 -168.75
CA ASN A 385 28.16 30.48 -169.87
C ASN A 385 29.16 31.44 -170.54
N ALA A 386 29.99 32.14 -169.74
CA ALA A 386 31.04 33.01 -170.24
C ALA A 386 32.16 32.24 -170.97
N ALA A 387 32.56 31.06 -170.46
CA ALA A 387 33.55 30.19 -171.09
C ALA A 387 33.04 29.63 -172.43
N ILE A 388 31.75 29.26 -172.50
CA ILE A 388 31.09 28.82 -173.75
C ILE A 388 31.10 29.96 -174.79
N GLU A 389 30.72 31.17 -174.41
CA GLU A 389 30.65 32.30 -175.35
C GLU A 389 32.05 32.79 -175.77
N ALA A 390 33.04 32.70 -174.87
CA ALA A 390 34.44 32.98 -175.19
C ALA A 390 35.05 31.94 -176.16
N ALA A 391 34.71 30.65 -176.01
CA ALA A 391 35.07 29.61 -176.99
C ALA A 391 34.42 29.85 -178.36
N ARG A 392 33.21 30.42 -178.37
CA ARG A 392 32.46 30.77 -179.59
C ARG A 392 33.08 31.94 -180.37
N ALA A 393 33.77 32.86 -179.70
CA ALA A 393 34.47 34.00 -180.30
C ALA A 393 35.86 33.65 -180.90
N GLY A 394 36.30 32.39 -180.83
CA GLY A 394 37.55 31.91 -181.45
C GLY A 394 38.82 32.57 -180.89
N GLU A 395 39.79 32.90 -181.76
CA GLU A 395 41.09 33.47 -181.36
C GLU A 395 40.98 34.81 -180.60
N HIS A 396 39.92 35.60 -180.82
CA HIS A 396 39.67 36.86 -180.11
C HIS A 396 39.12 36.67 -178.69
N GLY A 397 38.50 35.52 -178.38
CA GLY A 397 37.91 35.20 -177.07
C GLY A 397 38.85 34.44 -176.12
N ARG A 398 40.04 34.07 -176.60
CA ARG A 398 40.96 33.14 -175.92
C ARG A 398 41.42 33.63 -174.53
N GLY A 399 41.65 34.94 -174.36
CA GLY A 399 41.97 35.54 -173.05
C GLY A 399 40.79 35.54 -172.08
N PHE A 400 39.57 35.75 -172.58
CA PHE A 400 38.33 35.70 -171.79
C PHE A 400 37.97 34.27 -171.38
N ALA A 401 38.20 33.28 -172.24
CA ALA A 401 37.97 31.87 -171.92
C ALA A 401 38.82 31.40 -170.73
N VAL A 402 40.10 31.80 -170.68
CA VAL A 402 40.99 31.48 -169.55
C VAL A 402 40.49 32.09 -168.25
N VAL A 403 40.04 33.35 -168.27
CA VAL A 403 39.48 34.00 -167.07
C VAL A 403 38.17 33.34 -166.65
N ALA A 404 37.28 33.00 -167.60
CA ALA A 404 36.01 32.34 -167.30
C ALA A 404 36.22 30.93 -166.71
N ASP A 405 37.15 30.13 -167.23
CA ASP A 405 37.50 28.83 -166.66
C ASP A 405 38.14 28.96 -165.26
N GLU A 406 38.92 30.01 -165.01
CA GLU A 406 39.49 30.27 -163.68
C GLU A 406 38.41 30.69 -162.67
N VAL A 407 37.46 31.55 -163.07
CA VAL A 407 36.29 31.89 -162.24
C VAL A 407 35.42 30.66 -161.97
N ARG A 408 35.24 29.78 -162.97
CA ARG A 408 34.51 28.52 -162.82
C ARG A 408 35.17 27.61 -161.76
N LYS A 409 36.49 27.44 -161.84
CA LYS A 409 37.25 26.69 -160.83
C LYS A 409 37.15 27.31 -159.43
N LEU A 410 37.24 28.64 -159.31
CA LEU A 410 37.09 29.34 -158.03
C LEU A 410 35.68 29.18 -157.45
N ALA A 411 34.65 29.16 -158.30
CA ALA A 411 33.27 28.91 -157.90
C ALA A 411 33.06 27.46 -157.42
N ASP A 412 33.59 26.46 -158.16
CA ASP A 412 33.58 25.05 -157.73
C ASP A 412 34.33 24.88 -156.39
N GLN A 413 35.51 25.49 -156.23
CA GLN A 413 36.27 25.47 -154.98
C GLN A 413 35.53 26.14 -153.82
N SER A 414 34.85 27.26 -154.08
CA SER A 414 34.04 27.95 -153.08
C SER A 414 32.82 27.13 -152.66
N ASN A 415 32.19 26.42 -153.61
CA ASN A 415 31.09 25.51 -153.33
C ASN A 415 31.54 24.31 -152.49
N GLN A 416 32.68 23.69 -152.84
CA GLN A 416 33.28 22.59 -152.09
C GLN A 416 33.63 23.03 -150.65
N ALA A 417 34.26 24.20 -150.49
CA ALA A 417 34.59 24.75 -149.18
C ALA A 417 33.32 25.07 -148.36
N ALA A 418 32.27 25.60 -148.98
CA ALA A 418 31.00 25.87 -148.30
C ALA A 418 30.33 24.58 -147.80
N LEU A 419 30.36 23.51 -148.59
CA LEU A 419 29.85 22.19 -148.20
C LEU A 419 30.65 21.57 -147.03
N GLU A 420 31.99 21.71 -147.03
CA GLU A 420 32.83 21.26 -145.91
C GLU A 420 32.50 22.03 -144.62
N ILE A 421 32.35 23.36 -144.70
CA ILE A 421 31.95 24.16 -143.53
C ILE A 421 30.52 23.80 -143.10
N GLN A 422 29.61 23.49 -144.03
CA GLN A 422 28.25 23.07 -143.71
C GLN A 422 28.23 21.76 -142.91
N GLN A 423 29.09 20.80 -143.26
CA GLN A 423 29.26 19.58 -142.47
C GLN A 423 29.76 19.89 -141.05
N ILE A 424 30.80 20.72 -140.91
CA ILE A 424 31.34 21.14 -139.60
C ILE A 424 30.26 21.83 -138.75
N ILE A 425 29.45 22.70 -139.34
CA ILE A 425 28.36 23.37 -138.64
C ILE A 425 27.26 22.39 -138.22
N GLY A 426 26.95 21.38 -139.04
CA GLY A 426 26.03 20.31 -138.66
C GLY A 426 26.54 19.50 -137.46
N GLU A 427 27.85 19.20 -137.43
CA GLU A 427 28.50 18.56 -136.28
C GLU A 427 28.43 19.45 -135.03
N VAL A 428 28.74 20.75 -135.14
CA VAL A 428 28.64 21.73 -134.04
C VAL A 428 27.21 21.85 -133.52
N GLN A 429 26.19 21.89 -134.38
CA GLN A 429 24.79 21.92 -133.97
C GLN A 429 24.41 20.64 -133.21
N SER A 430 24.83 19.47 -133.70
CA SER A 430 24.57 18.21 -133.02
C SER A 430 25.25 18.14 -131.65
N GLU A 431 26.51 18.56 -131.55
CA GLU A 431 27.24 18.60 -130.28
C GLU A 431 26.64 19.61 -129.30
N THR A 432 26.23 20.78 -129.79
CA THR A 432 25.56 21.81 -128.98
C THR A 432 24.21 21.33 -128.46
N GLY A 433 23.42 20.62 -129.28
CA GLY A 433 22.17 19.99 -128.86
C GLY A 433 22.38 18.95 -127.76
N ASN A 434 23.37 18.07 -127.92
CA ASN A 434 23.72 17.07 -126.90
C ASN A 434 24.20 17.73 -125.59
N ALA A 435 24.99 18.82 -125.69
CA ALA A 435 25.43 19.59 -124.54
C ALA A 435 24.26 20.26 -123.81
N ALA A 436 23.30 20.82 -124.55
CA ALA A 436 22.09 21.42 -123.98
C ALA A 436 21.23 20.38 -123.23
N GLU A 437 21.03 19.18 -123.80
CA GLU A 437 20.31 18.09 -123.12
C GLU A 437 21.01 17.65 -121.83
N THR A 438 22.34 17.60 -121.85
CA THR A 438 23.15 17.27 -120.66
C THR A 438 23.02 18.35 -119.58
N MET A 439 22.96 19.62 -119.97
CA MET A 439 22.75 20.74 -119.04
C MET A 439 21.34 20.70 -118.42
N ASP A 440 20.31 20.36 -119.19
CA ASP A 440 18.95 20.20 -118.68
C ASP A 440 18.85 19.06 -117.63
N LYS A 441 19.47 17.91 -117.93
CA LYS A 441 19.61 16.80 -116.96
C LYS A 441 20.38 17.22 -115.71
N SER A 442 21.43 18.02 -115.88
CA SER A 442 22.23 18.54 -114.76
C SER A 442 21.42 19.49 -113.88
N ASN A 443 20.57 20.33 -114.49
CA ASN A 443 19.68 21.22 -113.75
C ASN A 443 18.69 20.43 -112.88
N HIS A 444 18.05 19.40 -113.46
CA HIS A 444 17.17 18.50 -112.70
C HIS A 444 17.91 17.79 -111.55
N PHE A 445 19.14 17.34 -111.78
CA PHE A 445 19.96 16.71 -110.74
C PHE A 445 20.28 17.69 -109.60
N VAL A 446 20.67 18.92 -109.91
CA VAL A 446 20.95 19.95 -108.90
C VAL A 446 19.71 20.29 -108.07
N GLN A 447 18.53 20.42 -108.70
CA GLN A 447 17.28 20.66 -107.97
C GLN A 447 16.95 19.51 -107.00
N SER A 448 17.12 18.26 -107.42
CA SER A 448 16.93 17.09 -106.55
C SER A 448 17.97 17.04 -105.42
N ALA A 449 19.21 17.45 -105.69
CA ALA A 449 20.25 17.56 -104.68
C ALA A 449 19.92 18.65 -103.64
N ILE A 450 19.42 19.82 -104.07
CA ILE A 450 18.96 20.88 -103.16
C ILE A 450 17.86 20.36 -102.25
N GLN A 451 16.86 19.64 -102.79
CA GLN A 451 15.80 19.05 -101.97
C GLN A 451 16.36 18.08 -100.92
N SER A 452 17.25 17.17 -101.33
CA SER A 452 17.85 16.17 -100.42
C SER A 452 18.68 16.82 -99.30
N VAL A 453 19.38 17.91 -99.60
CA VAL A 453 20.16 18.65 -98.59
C VAL A 453 19.24 19.42 -97.64
N ASN A 454 18.12 19.99 -98.12
CA ASN A 454 17.12 20.61 -97.22
C ASN A 454 16.49 19.58 -96.27
N GLU A 455 16.11 18.41 -96.78
CA GLU A 455 15.59 17.31 -95.95
C GLU A 455 16.62 16.88 -94.88
N THR A 456 17.91 16.92 -95.23
CA THR A 456 19.00 16.68 -94.25
C THR A 456 19.05 17.78 -93.18
N GLY A 457 18.87 19.05 -93.56
CA GLY A 457 18.80 20.18 -92.64
C GLY A 457 17.64 20.07 -91.65
N ASP A 458 16.47 19.64 -92.12
CA ASP A 458 15.30 19.39 -91.26
C ASP A 458 15.59 18.31 -90.20
N VAL A 459 16.32 17.24 -90.58
CA VAL A 459 16.78 16.21 -89.64
C VAL A 459 17.72 16.79 -88.59
N PHE A 460 18.70 17.62 -88.97
CA PHE A 460 19.58 18.28 -88.01
C PHE A 460 18.80 19.18 -87.05
N HIS A 461 17.83 19.96 -87.55
CA HIS A 461 16.95 20.77 -86.70
C HIS A 461 16.15 19.95 -85.70
N ALA A 462 15.59 18.81 -86.13
CA ALA A 462 14.89 17.89 -85.25
C ALA A 462 15.82 17.31 -84.17
N ILE A 463 17.08 17.00 -84.51
CA ILE A 463 18.08 16.53 -83.54
C ILE A 463 18.39 17.61 -82.51
N VAL A 464 18.58 18.88 -82.91
CA VAL A 464 18.80 19.98 -81.95
C VAL A 464 17.64 20.09 -80.95
N ALA A 465 16.39 19.97 -81.42
CA ALA A 465 15.22 20.00 -80.54
C ALA A 465 15.22 18.84 -79.53
N MET A 466 15.51 17.60 -79.98
CA MET A 466 15.63 16.44 -79.10
C MET A 466 16.74 16.62 -78.05
N MET A 467 17.86 17.22 -78.43
CA MET A 467 18.98 17.49 -77.50
C MET A 467 18.59 18.48 -76.40
N GLN A 468 17.76 19.48 -76.73
CA GLN A 468 17.23 20.42 -75.74
C GLN A 468 16.25 19.73 -74.76
N GLU A 469 15.38 18.85 -75.24
CA GLU A 469 14.47 18.08 -74.37
C GLU A 469 15.23 17.20 -73.40
N ILE A 470 16.27 16.52 -73.89
CA ILE A 470 17.15 15.69 -73.07
C ILE A 470 17.89 16.52 -72.01
N SER A 471 18.35 17.72 -72.35
CA SER A 471 18.97 18.65 -71.38
C SER A 471 18.00 19.00 -70.24
N ASN A 472 16.73 19.27 -70.57
CA ASN A 472 15.70 19.52 -69.56
C ASN A 472 15.45 18.29 -68.67
N LEU A 473 15.42 17.09 -69.25
CA LEU A 473 15.28 15.84 -68.49
C LEU A 473 16.47 15.65 -67.53
N ALA A 474 17.70 15.94 -67.97
CA ALA A 474 18.87 15.87 -67.11
C ALA A 474 18.76 16.80 -65.90
N SER A 475 18.34 18.05 -66.09
CA SER A 475 18.08 18.99 -64.98
C SER A 475 16.97 18.52 -64.03
N MET A 476 15.93 17.85 -64.53
CA MET A 476 14.92 17.24 -63.68
C MET A 476 15.48 16.12 -62.81
N VAL A 477 16.34 15.26 -63.38
CA VAL A 477 17.01 14.19 -62.62
C VAL A 477 17.95 14.77 -61.57
N GLU A 478 18.68 15.84 -61.86
CA GLU A 478 19.51 16.55 -60.87
C GLU A 478 18.67 17.04 -59.69
N ALA A 479 17.47 17.59 -59.94
CA ALA A 479 16.57 18.01 -58.87
C ALA A 479 16.10 16.83 -58.00
N ILE A 480 15.76 15.69 -58.62
CA ILE A 480 15.38 14.46 -57.90
C ILE A 480 16.53 13.94 -57.04
N VAL A 481 17.76 13.95 -57.56
CA VAL A 481 18.97 13.57 -56.81
C VAL A 481 19.14 14.43 -55.56
N GLN A 482 18.94 15.74 -55.66
CA GLN A 482 19.01 16.64 -54.50
C GLN A 482 17.92 16.34 -53.47
N GLU A 483 16.68 16.12 -53.92
CA GLU A 483 15.57 15.78 -53.03
C GLU A 483 15.80 14.45 -52.29
N VAL A 484 16.29 13.43 -52.99
CA VAL A 484 16.63 12.13 -52.39
C VAL A 484 17.75 12.29 -51.36
N ASN A 485 18.79 13.08 -51.63
CA ASN A 485 19.85 13.35 -50.65
C ASN A 485 19.31 14.01 -49.39
N ILE A 486 18.46 15.03 -49.51
CA ILE A 486 17.82 15.70 -48.37
C ILE A 486 16.95 14.71 -47.59
N SER A 487 16.16 13.88 -48.27
CA SER A 487 15.31 12.88 -47.64
C SER A 487 16.13 11.78 -46.92
N SER A 488 17.25 11.35 -47.48
CA SER A 488 18.15 10.38 -46.85
C SER A 488 18.75 10.95 -45.57
N GLN A 489 19.13 12.23 -45.57
CA GLN A 489 19.63 12.93 -44.38
C GLN A 489 18.55 13.01 -43.28
N ASP A 490 17.31 13.39 -43.63
CA ASP A 490 16.18 13.44 -42.67
C ASP A 490 15.85 12.05 -42.12
N MET A 491 15.89 11.01 -42.95
CA MET A 491 15.71 9.62 -42.49
C MET A 491 16.80 9.22 -41.50
N LEU A 492 18.06 9.57 -41.76
CA LEU A 492 19.16 9.26 -40.86
C LEU A 492 18.98 9.92 -39.48
N GLU A 493 18.57 11.20 -39.46
CA GLU A 493 18.29 11.92 -38.22
C GLU A 493 17.13 11.27 -37.44
N ARG A 494 16.05 10.87 -38.13
CA ARG A 494 14.94 10.14 -37.50
C ARG A 494 15.39 8.80 -36.93
N VAL A 495 16.22 8.04 -37.64
CA VAL A 495 16.77 6.77 -37.15
C VAL A 495 17.58 7.00 -35.88
N GLN A 496 18.43 8.03 -35.83
CA GLN A 496 19.15 8.41 -34.61
C GLN A 496 18.22 8.77 -33.46
N GLY A 497 17.11 9.47 -33.73
CA GLY A 497 16.08 9.75 -32.74
C GLY A 497 15.44 8.47 -32.16
N VAL A 498 15.15 7.48 -33.00
CA VAL A 498 14.59 6.20 -32.53
C VAL A 498 15.63 5.38 -31.76
N VAL A 499 16.91 5.46 -32.13
CA VAL A 499 18.01 4.84 -31.35
C VAL A 499 18.04 5.41 -29.93
N ALA A 500 17.98 6.74 -29.78
CA ALA A 500 17.97 7.39 -28.46
C ALA A 500 16.76 6.95 -27.60
N ILE A 501 15.57 6.84 -28.20
CA ILE A 501 14.36 6.34 -27.51
C ILE A 501 14.54 4.87 -27.10
N SER A 502 15.20 4.07 -27.92
CA SER A 502 15.47 2.66 -27.62
C SER A 502 16.42 2.52 -26.41
N GLU A 503 17.46 3.35 -26.34
CA GLU A 503 18.37 3.40 -25.19
C GLU A 503 17.65 3.84 -23.90
N GLU A 504 16.78 4.85 -23.98
CA GLU A 504 15.94 5.28 -22.85
C GLU A 504 14.97 4.17 -22.41
N SER A 505 14.41 3.43 -23.36
CA SER A 505 13.53 2.29 -23.09
C SER A 505 14.28 1.16 -22.37
N ALA A 506 15.50 0.84 -22.79
CA ALA A 506 16.36 -0.13 -22.10
C ALA A 506 16.64 0.28 -20.64
N SER A 507 16.99 1.55 -20.42
CA SER A 507 17.19 2.11 -19.08
C SER A 507 15.93 2.03 -18.21
N SER A 508 14.77 2.32 -18.81
CA SER A 508 13.47 2.24 -18.14
C SER A 508 13.12 0.81 -17.75
N VAL A 509 13.33 -0.16 -18.64
CA VAL A 509 13.15 -1.60 -18.35
C VAL A 509 14.01 -2.03 -17.16
N GLN A 510 15.27 -1.62 -17.14
CA GLN A 510 16.19 -1.93 -16.03
C GLN A 510 15.73 -1.32 -14.69
N SER A 511 15.22 -0.08 -14.73
CA SER A 511 14.68 0.59 -13.53
C SER A 511 13.41 -0.08 -13.01
N ILE A 512 12.51 -0.48 -13.90
CA ILE A 512 11.27 -1.18 -13.51
C ILE A 512 11.61 -2.59 -12.98
N ALA A 513 12.60 -3.28 -13.57
CA ALA A 513 13.05 -4.57 -13.08
C ALA A 513 13.55 -4.48 -11.64
N ALA A 514 14.42 -3.49 -11.34
CA ALA A 514 14.90 -3.25 -9.97
C ALA A 514 13.76 -2.95 -8.98
N ALA A 515 12.80 -2.10 -9.37
CA ALA A 515 11.63 -1.81 -8.54
C ALA A 515 10.73 -3.05 -8.32
N THR A 516 10.63 -3.93 -9.31
CA THR A 516 9.85 -5.18 -9.22
C THR A 516 10.53 -6.18 -8.29
N GLU A 517 11.87 -6.26 -8.31
CA GLU A 517 12.65 -7.06 -7.36
C GLU A 517 12.46 -6.57 -5.91
N GLU A 518 12.54 -5.26 -5.68
CA GLU A 518 12.29 -4.67 -4.37
C GLU A 518 10.86 -4.92 -3.89
N GLN A 519 9.88 -4.77 -4.79
CA GLN A 519 8.48 -5.07 -4.49
C GLN A 519 8.28 -6.53 -4.09
N ASN A 520 8.94 -7.48 -4.75
CA ASN A 520 8.89 -8.90 -4.37
C ASN A 520 9.47 -9.14 -2.97
N ALA A 521 10.61 -8.53 -2.63
CA ALA A 521 11.20 -8.64 -1.30
C ALA A 521 10.25 -8.11 -0.20
N VAL A 522 9.58 -6.98 -0.44
CA VAL A 522 8.57 -6.43 0.48
C VAL A 522 7.38 -7.39 0.64
N MET A 523 6.93 -8.05 -0.44
CA MET A 523 5.82 -9.01 -0.36
C MET A 523 6.19 -10.26 0.43
N GLU A 524 7.44 -10.74 0.34
CA GLU A 524 7.94 -11.84 1.19
C GLU A 524 7.95 -11.44 2.67
N GLU A 525 8.42 -10.24 3.00
CA GLU A 525 8.41 -9.72 4.37
C GLU A 525 6.99 -9.57 4.92
N LEU A 526 6.05 -9.11 4.08
CA LEU A 526 4.65 -8.93 4.46
C LEU A 526 3.95 -10.28 4.68
N ALA A 527 4.23 -11.27 3.85
CA ALA A 527 3.74 -12.63 4.03
C ALA A 527 4.28 -13.27 5.33
N SER A 528 5.57 -13.07 5.62
CA SER A 528 6.21 -13.52 6.87
C SER A 528 5.58 -12.84 8.10
N SER A 529 5.38 -11.52 8.05
CA SER A 529 4.74 -10.74 9.11
C SER A 529 3.29 -11.17 9.34
N ALA A 530 2.55 -11.46 8.26
CA ALA A 530 1.20 -11.99 8.33
C ALA A 530 1.15 -13.34 9.07
N GLU A 531 2.07 -14.25 8.79
CA GLU A 531 2.16 -15.53 9.48
C GLU A 531 2.52 -15.35 10.98
N GLU A 532 3.38 -14.38 11.31
CA GLU A 532 3.67 -14.04 12.70
C GLU A 532 2.45 -13.49 13.44
N PHE A 533 1.70 -12.56 12.83
CA PHE A 533 0.45 -12.04 13.39
C PHE A 533 -0.58 -13.14 13.61
N LYS A 534 -0.74 -14.04 12.64
CA LYS A 534 -1.60 -15.22 12.74
C LYS A 534 -1.21 -16.09 13.93
N ARG A 535 0.08 -16.40 14.09
CA ARG A 535 0.60 -17.16 15.23
C ARG A 535 0.31 -16.46 16.57
N MET A 536 0.49 -15.14 16.65
CA MET A 536 0.19 -14.38 17.87
C MET A 536 -1.31 -14.39 18.20
N ALA A 537 -2.17 -14.23 17.20
CA ALA A 537 -3.62 -14.31 17.37
C ALA A 537 -4.08 -15.69 17.86
N MET A 538 -3.56 -16.77 17.26
CA MET A 538 -3.82 -18.13 17.71
C MET A 538 -3.32 -18.38 19.14
N GLY A 539 -2.12 -17.88 19.49
CA GLY A 539 -1.57 -18.00 20.85
C GLY A 539 -2.37 -17.23 21.90
N LEU A 540 -2.91 -16.05 21.54
CA LEU A 540 -3.86 -15.30 22.37
C LEU A 540 -5.14 -16.10 22.58
N GLN A 541 -5.72 -16.62 21.49
CA GLN A 541 -6.96 -17.41 21.56
C GLN A 541 -6.77 -18.66 22.44
N GLU A 542 -5.67 -19.40 22.26
CA GLU A 542 -5.31 -20.54 23.09
C GLU A 542 -5.17 -20.14 24.57
N SER A 543 -4.45 -19.04 24.85
CA SER A 543 -4.30 -18.51 26.20
C SER A 543 -5.62 -18.10 26.86
N LEU A 544 -6.65 -17.80 26.06
CA LEU A 544 -7.98 -17.44 26.53
C LEU A 544 -8.90 -18.65 26.74
N THR A 545 -8.64 -19.80 26.11
CA THR A 545 -9.45 -21.02 26.29
C THR A 545 -9.49 -21.55 27.73
N LYS A 546 -8.49 -21.19 28.55
CA LYS A 546 -8.47 -21.51 29.98
C LYS A 546 -9.57 -20.80 30.78
N PHE A 547 -10.10 -19.69 30.26
CA PHE A 547 -11.15 -18.94 30.91
C PHE A 547 -12.51 -19.54 30.57
N LYS A 548 -13.29 -19.87 31.60
CA LYS A 548 -14.65 -20.40 31.48
C LYS A 548 -15.64 -19.32 31.86
N PHE A 549 -16.68 -19.12 31.05
CA PHE A 549 -17.69 -18.07 31.27
C PHE A 549 -19.06 -18.62 31.59
#